data_AF-A0A3D9DML6-F1
#
_entry.id   AF-A0A3D9DML6-F1
#
_cell.length_a   1.000
_cell.length_b   1.000
_cell.length_c   1.000
_cell.angle_alpha   90.00
_cell.angle_beta   90.00
_cell.angle_gamma   90.00
#
_symmetry.space_group_name_H-M   'P 1'
#
loop_
_entity.id
_entity.type
_entity.pdbx_description
1 polymer ?
#
loop_
_entity_poly.entity_id
_entity_poly.type
_entity_poly.pdbx_seq_one_letter_code
_entity_poly.pdbx_strand_id
1 'polypeptide(L)'
;MKKYLLFIDTETTGIPKRWNLPYSETENWPSAIQVSWIIYDENGREVKRTNCYIDVDDLKISAKSFKIHGITREFLSKNGQVRSFVLEKLSADIQKYQPLIIGHFTEFDIHTLSCDFHRAGLENPFQQSRFYCTMLKSKDYILNPNVIYLRLNQLFEFLFNKKMERSHNAMIDAEMTAKCFFEIRLRGEISEDELQKIHHEIECKLKFLTNKMK
;
A
#
# COMPACT_ATOMS: atom_id res chain seq x y z
N MET A 1 -6.10 -7.85 -17.78
CA MET A 1 -4.96 -7.46 -16.90
C MET A 1 -4.25 -6.20 -17.42
N LYS A 2 -3.90 -5.25 -16.53
CA LYS A 2 -3.13 -4.04 -16.89
C LYS A 2 -1.71 -4.41 -17.33
N LYS A 3 -1.09 -3.59 -18.20
CA LYS A 3 0.28 -3.80 -18.72
C LYS A 3 1.37 -3.64 -17.66
N TYR A 4 1.09 -2.88 -16.60
CA TYR A 4 2.02 -2.64 -15.51
C TYR A 4 1.36 -2.95 -14.18
N LEU A 5 2.17 -3.39 -13.23
CA LEU A 5 1.81 -3.69 -11.86
C LEU A 5 2.65 -2.79 -10.97
N LEU A 6 2.04 -2.13 -9.98
CA LEU A 6 2.73 -1.30 -9.01
C LEU A 6 2.46 -1.87 -7.63
N PHE A 7 3.48 -2.38 -6.97
CA PHE A 7 3.41 -2.87 -5.60
C PHE A 7 3.81 -1.74 -4.67
N ILE A 8 2.93 -1.38 -3.73
CA ILE A 8 3.12 -0.26 -2.81
C ILE A 8 2.93 -0.70 -1.37
N ASP A 9 3.70 -0.09 -0.47
CA ASP A 9 3.56 -0.23 0.96
C ASP A 9 4.03 1.08 1.65
N THR A 10 3.56 1.32 2.87
CA THR A 10 3.89 2.51 3.65
C THR A 10 4.18 2.19 5.11
N GLU A 11 5.21 2.84 5.66
CA GLU A 11 5.33 3.00 7.11
C GLU A 11 4.76 4.35 7.52
N THR A 12 4.04 4.38 8.64
CA THR A 12 3.19 5.52 8.99
C THR A 12 3.36 5.95 10.44
N THR A 13 3.01 7.19 10.74
CA THR A 13 3.09 7.74 12.10
C THR A 13 2.15 7.04 13.11
N GLY A 14 1.16 6.28 12.64
CA GLY A 14 0.09 5.74 13.47
C GLY A 14 -0.92 4.90 12.68
N ILE A 15 -2.06 4.63 13.29
CA ILE A 15 -3.25 4.09 12.62
C ILE A 15 -4.36 5.14 12.70
N PRO A 16 -5.39 5.10 11.82
CA PRO A 16 -6.49 6.05 11.91
C PRO A 16 -7.22 5.93 13.24
N LYS A 17 -7.70 7.06 13.77
CA LYS A 17 -8.59 7.07 14.95
C LYS A 17 -9.93 6.38 14.63
N ARG A 18 -10.43 6.57 13.41
CA ARG A 18 -11.68 6.02 12.88
C ARG A 18 -11.51 5.65 11.40
N TRP A 19 -11.77 4.40 11.07
CA TRP A 19 -11.65 3.88 9.69
C TRP A 19 -12.74 4.39 8.74
N ASN A 20 -13.87 4.86 9.27
CA ASN A 20 -15.03 5.22 8.46
C ASN A 20 -15.07 6.70 8.02
N LEU A 21 -14.04 7.49 8.32
CA LEU A 21 -13.93 8.91 7.96
C LEU A 21 -13.23 9.09 6.60
N PRO A 22 -13.56 10.13 5.81
CA PRO A 22 -12.90 10.39 4.54
C PRO A 22 -11.43 10.80 4.76
N TYR A 23 -10.59 10.65 3.72
CA TYR A 23 -9.17 11.01 3.81
C TYR A 23 -8.93 12.50 4.10
N SER A 24 -9.93 13.37 3.82
CA SER A 24 -9.84 14.81 4.07
C SER A 24 -9.86 15.15 5.57
N GLU A 25 -10.25 14.22 6.44
CA GLU A 25 -10.12 14.37 7.89
C GLU A 25 -8.67 14.15 8.32
N THR A 26 -7.81 15.14 8.10
CA THR A 26 -6.35 15.03 8.26
C THR A 26 -5.92 14.74 9.70
N GLU A 27 -6.73 15.11 10.70
CA GLU A 27 -6.49 14.80 12.10
C GLU A 27 -6.85 13.35 12.49
N ASN A 28 -7.59 12.66 11.63
CA ASN A 28 -7.98 11.26 11.82
C ASN A 28 -6.93 10.28 11.30
N TRP A 29 -6.44 10.52 10.09
CA TRP A 29 -5.54 9.62 9.37
C TRP A 29 -4.08 9.88 9.75
N PRO A 30 -3.20 8.86 9.78
CA PRO A 30 -1.77 9.07 9.98
C PRO A 30 -1.13 9.75 8.76
N SER A 31 0.17 10.02 8.85
CA SER A 31 1.00 10.40 7.69
C SER A 31 1.99 9.29 7.39
N ALA A 32 2.29 9.09 6.11
CA ALA A 32 3.37 8.22 5.69
C ALA A 32 4.72 8.86 6.04
N ILE A 33 5.64 8.03 6.54
CA ILE A 33 7.03 8.40 6.84
C ILE A 33 8.02 7.60 6.00
N GLN A 34 7.59 6.46 5.45
CA GLN A 34 8.25 5.75 4.37
C GLN A 34 7.20 5.42 3.31
N VAL A 35 7.52 5.66 2.04
CA VAL A 35 6.69 5.29 0.90
C VAL A 35 7.57 4.53 -0.08
N SER A 36 7.22 3.28 -0.33
CA SER A 36 7.96 2.42 -1.24
C SER A 36 7.06 1.86 -2.32
N TRP A 37 7.54 1.86 -3.56
CA TRP A 37 6.85 1.16 -4.63
C TRP A 37 7.80 0.54 -5.64
N ILE A 38 7.33 -0.55 -6.25
CA ILE A 38 8.04 -1.30 -7.28
C ILE A 38 7.10 -1.50 -8.46
N ILE A 39 7.56 -1.15 -9.66
CA ILE A 39 6.81 -1.28 -10.90
C ILE A 39 7.36 -2.47 -11.67
N TYR A 40 6.47 -3.37 -12.05
CA TYR A 40 6.76 -4.50 -12.93
C TYR A 40 5.98 -4.37 -14.22
N ASP A 41 6.55 -4.86 -15.32
CA ASP A 41 5.81 -5.06 -16.56
C ASP A 41 4.90 -6.30 -16.48
N GLU A 42 4.11 -6.53 -17.53
CA GLU A 42 3.20 -7.67 -17.64
C GLU A 42 3.90 -9.04 -17.54
N ASN A 43 5.17 -9.10 -17.95
CA ASN A 43 6.02 -10.29 -17.91
C ASN A 43 6.69 -10.50 -16.55
N GLY A 44 6.43 -9.64 -15.56
CA GLY A 44 7.02 -9.73 -14.22
C GLY A 44 8.47 -9.27 -14.16
N ARG A 45 8.94 -8.44 -15.10
CA ARG A 45 10.26 -7.81 -15.03
C ARG A 45 10.17 -6.49 -14.27
N GLU A 46 11.06 -6.29 -13.31
CA GLU A 46 11.15 -5.02 -12.58
C GLU A 46 11.56 -3.90 -13.54
N VAL A 47 10.74 -2.86 -13.63
CA VAL A 47 10.95 -1.67 -14.47
C VAL A 47 11.55 -0.55 -13.65
N LYS A 48 11.08 -0.40 -12.40
CA LYS A 48 11.48 0.69 -11.51
C LYS A 48 11.24 0.31 -10.06
N ARG A 49 12.12 0.77 -9.18
CA ARG A 49 11.97 0.71 -7.73
C ARG A 49 12.22 2.08 -7.13
N THR A 50 11.37 2.48 -6.19
CA THR A 50 11.52 3.75 -5.45
C THR A 50 11.30 3.50 -3.97
N ASN A 51 12.23 3.96 -3.13
CA ASN A 51 12.12 3.99 -1.67
C ASN A 51 12.35 5.44 -1.22
N CYS A 52 11.36 6.04 -0.58
CA CYS A 52 11.43 7.41 -0.09
C CYS A 52 11.06 7.46 1.39
N TYR A 53 11.73 8.34 2.13
CA TYR A 53 11.36 8.72 3.48
C TYR A 53 10.82 10.15 3.45
N ILE A 54 9.84 10.45 4.28
CA ILE A 54 9.23 11.78 4.38
C ILE A 54 9.61 12.40 5.72
N ASP A 55 10.17 13.60 5.68
CA ASP A 55 10.37 14.42 6.87
C ASP A 55 9.62 15.74 6.73
N VAL A 56 8.76 16.01 7.72
CA VAL A 56 8.05 17.28 7.88
C VAL A 56 8.01 17.65 9.36
N ASP A 57 8.00 18.94 9.64
CA ASP A 57 8.19 19.47 10.99
C ASP A 57 7.16 18.94 12.00
N ASP A 58 5.93 18.66 11.55
CA ASP A 58 4.80 18.30 12.39
C ASP A 58 4.58 16.78 12.61
N LEU A 59 5.44 15.88 12.10
CA LEU A 59 5.25 14.44 12.32
C LEU A 59 5.29 14.07 13.81
N LYS A 60 4.22 13.43 14.26
CA LYS A 60 4.11 12.80 15.58
C LYS A 60 4.04 11.29 15.43
N ILE A 61 5.20 10.64 15.44
CA ILE A 61 5.28 9.18 15.37
C ILE A 61 4.83 8.60 16.71
N SER A 62 3.80 7.77 16.69
CA SER A 62 3.30 7.09 17.88
C SER A 62 4.33 6.09 18.40
N ALA A 63 4.41 5.90 19.72
CA ALA A 63 5.30 4.90 20.31
C ALA A 63 5.00 3.46 19.82
N LYS A 64 3.76 3.18 19.40
CA LYS A 64 3.37 1.89 18.82
C LYS A 64 3.96 1.72 17.42
N SER A 65 3.81 2.71 16.55
CA SER A 65 4.42 2.68 15.20
C SER A 65 5.94 2.61 15.28
N PHE A 66 6.56 3.41 16.14
CA PHE A 66 8.01 3.38 16.34
C PHE A 66 8.51 1.99 16.75
N LYS A 67 7.82 1.30 17.66
CA LYS A 67 8.17 -0.09 18.05
C LYS A 67 8.06 -1.09 16.92
N ILE A 68 7.27 -0.79 15.89
CA ILE A 68 7.03 -1.66 14.73
C ILE A 68 8.14 -1.43 13.69
N HIS A 69 8.34 -0.19 13.23
CA HIS A 69 9.23 0.11 12.10
C HIS A 69 10.62 0.64 12.49
N GLY A 70 10.83 1.08 13.74
CA GLY A 70 12.13 1.57 14.23
C GLY A 70 12.64 2.91 13.65
N ILE A 71 12.00 3.46 12.61
CA ILE A 71 12.31 4.77 12.02
C ILE A 71 12.22 5.90 13.07
N THR A 72 13.34 6.58 13.31
CA THR A 72 13.47 7.71 14.25
C THR A 72 13.31 9.06 13.54
N ARG A 73 13.03 10.12 14.31
CA ARG A 73 13.06 11.49 13.79
C ARG A 73 14.45 11.92 13.31
N GLU A 74 15.51 11.48 13.99
CA GLU A 74 16.88 11.75 13.55
C GLU A 74 17.17 11.11 12.18
N PHE A 75 16.69 9.89 11.96
CA PHE A 75 16.81 9.22 10.67
C PHE A 75 16.06 9.99 9.58
N LEU A 76 14.82 10.41 9.84
CA LEU A 76 14.03 11.19 8.89
C LEU A 76 14.68 12.54 8.57
N SER A 77 15.22 13.24 9.56
CA SER A 77 15.92 14.51 9.33
C SER A 77 17.15 14.38 8.41
N LYS A 78 17.82 13.21 8.43
CA LYS A 78 19.00 12.95 7.59
C LYS A 78 18.66 12.38 6.20
N ASN A 79 17.60 11.59 6.09
CA ASN A 79 17.30 10.79 4.90
C ASN A 79 15.95 11.13 4.23
N GLY A 80 15.15 11.96 4.89
CA GLY A 80 13.81 12.33 4.48
C GLY A 80 13.80 13.41 3.42
N GLN A 81 12.72 13.43 2.67
CA GLN A 81 12.42 14.42 1.65
C GLN A 81 11.09 15.10 1.99
N VAL A 82 10.86 16.27 1.42
CA VAL A 82 9.59 16.97 1.60
C VAL A 82 8.43 16.14 1.04
N ARG A 83 7.29 16.15 1.74
CA ARG A 83 6.10 15.36 1.40
C ARG A 83 5.69 15.52 -0.08
N SER A 84 5.59 16.76 -0.56
CA SER A 84 5.16 17.05 -1.93
C SER A 84 6.03 16.37 -2.99
N PHE A 85 7.36 16.43 -2.83
CA PHE A 85 8.29 15.82 -3.78
C PHE A 85 8.09 14.30 -3.92
N VAL A 86 7.91 13.60 -2.79
CA VAL A 86 7.68 12.15 -2.80
C VAL A 86 6.35 11.80 -3.46
N LEU A 87 5.30 12.55 -3.14
CA LEU A 87 3.95 12.35 -3.68
C LEU A 87 3.85 12.66 -5.18
N GLU A 88 4.49 13.73 -5.64
CA GLU A 88 4.57 14.07 -7.07
C GLU A 88 5.30 12.98 -7.85
N LYS A 89 6.38 12.41 -7.29
CA LYS A 89 7.09 11.29 -7.90
C LYS A 89 6.21 10.05 -8.04
N LEU A 90 5.44 9.72 -7.01
CA LEU A 90 4.47 8.61 -7.06
C LEU A 90 3.36 8.89 -8.08
N SER A 91 2.80 10.10 -8.07
CA SER A 91 1.76 10.53 -9.00
C SER A 91 2.23 10.44 -10.46
N ALA A 92 3.44 10.93 -10.76
CA ALA A 92 4.03 10.84 -12.08
C ALA A 92 4.21 9.39 -12.56
N ASP A 93 4.61 8.48 -11.67
CA ASP A 93 4.70 7.06 -12.00
C ASP A 93 3.32 6.43 -12.25
N ILE A 94 2.32 6.73 -11.41
CA ILE A 94 0.95 6.23 -11.60
C ILE A 94 0.39 6.71 -12.95
N GLN A 95 0.57 7.99 -13.28
CA GLN A 95 0.12 8.57 -14.55
C GLN A 95 0.85 7.95 -15.76
N LYS A 96 2.17 7.78 -15.66
CA LYS A 96 2.99 7.23 -16.75
C LYS A 96 2.66 5.77 -17.05
N TYR A 97 2.53 4.94 -16.02
CA TYR A 97 2.42 3.49 -16.19
C TYR A 97 0.96 2.99 -16.15
N GLN A 98 0.02 3.78 -15.61
CA GLN A 98 -1.38 3.42 -15.42
C GLN A 98 -1.59 2.00 -14.83
N PRO A 99 -0.88 1.64 -13.75
CA PRO A 99 -0.74 0.27 -13.31
C PRO A 99 -2.00 -0.28 -12.63
N LEU A 100 -2.04 -1.61 -12.43
CA LEU A 100 -2.78 -2.19 -11.31
C LEU A 100 -1.98 -1.92 -10.03
N ILE A 101 -2.58 -1.22 -9.05
CA ILE A 101 -1.93 -0.92 -7.78
C ILE A 101 -2.20 -2.05 -6.79
N ILE A 102 -1.15 -2.61 -6.21
CA ILE A 102 -1.19 -3.84 -5.42
C ILE A 102 -0.52 -3.58 -4.07
N GLY A 103 -1.13 -4.06 -2.99
CA GLY A 103 -0.55 -4.01 -1.64
C GLY A 103 -0.96 -5.21 -0.79
N HIS A 104 -0.50 -5.23 0.45
CA HIS A 104 -0.95 -6.15 1.48
C HIS A 104 -1.62 -5.36 2.61
N PHE A 105 -2.94 -5.15 2.47
CA PHE A 105 -3.76 -4.15 3.18
C PHE A 105 -3.85 -2.79 2.46
N THR A 106 -3.95 -2.84 1.12
CA THR A 106 -4.01 -1.69 0.20
C THR A 106 -4.94 -0.55 0.61
N GLU A 107 -6.10 -0.86 1.21
CA GLU A 107 -7.04 0.16 1.70
C GLU A 107 -6.37 1.18 2.64
N PHE A 108 -5.52 0.70 3.55
CA PHE A 108 -4.83 1.53 4.53
C PHE A 108 -3.78 2.43 3.88
N ASP A 109 -2.95 1.88 2.99
CA ASP A 109 -1.94 2.65 2.25
C ASP A 109 -2.59 3.75 1.41
N ILE A 110 -3.65 3.39 0.68
CA ILE A 110 -4.32 4.32 -0.23
C ILE A 110 -5.04 5.43 0.52
N HIS A 111 -5.70 5.17 1.65
CA HIS A 111 -6.26 6.24 2.48
C HIS A 111 -5.19 7.14 3.07
N THR A 112 -4.11 6.56 3.61
CA THR A 112 -3.00 7.33 4.20
C THR A 112 -2.36 8.25 3.16
N LEU A 113 -2.03 7.72 1.99
CA LEU A 113 -1.44 8.51 0.91
C LEU A 113 -2.43 9.53 0.36
N SER A 114 -3.72 9.18 0.21
CA SER A 114 -4.76 10.14 -0.19
C SER A 114 -4.87 11.32 0.78
N CYS A 115 -4.74 11.05 2.09
CA CYS A 115 -4.70 12.09 3.10
C CYS A 115 -3.43 12.95 2.97
N ASP A 116 -2.27 12.36 2.68
CA ASP A 116 -1.04 13.10 2.46
C ASP A 116 -1.06 13.95 1.17
N PHE A 117 -1.68 13.46 0.09
CA PHE A 117 -1.98 14.28 -1.11
C PHE A 117 -2.85 15.48 -0.74
N HIS A 118 -3.90 15.25 0.07
CA HIS A 118 -4.76 16.34 0.54
C HIS A 118 -4.00 17.36 1.41
N ARG A 119 -3.17 16.91 2.37
CA ARG A 119 -2.31 17.79 3.18
C ARG A 119 -1.35 18.62 2.34
N ALA A 120 -0.85 18.05 1.25
CA ALA A 120 0.08 18.71 0.35
C ALA A 120 -0.61 19.64 -0.68
N GLY A 121 -1.95 19.68 -0.72
CA GLY A 121 -2.69 20.43 -1.74
C GLY A 121 -2.52 19.87 -3.15
N LEU A 122 -2.20 18.58 -3.28
CA LEU A 122 -1.95 17.90 -4.54
C LEU A 122 -3.18 17.09 -5.00
N GLU A 123 -3.34 16.93 -6.31
CA GLU A 123 -4.37 16.07 -6.88
C GLU A 123 -4.13 14.60 -6.49
N ASN A 124 -5.21 13.89 -6.15
CA ASN A 124 -5.12 12.49 -5.76
C ASN A 124 -5.11 11.56 -7.00
N PRO A 125 -3.98 10.88 -7.32
CA PRO A 125 -3.86 10.07 -8.53
C PRO A 125 -4.67 8.76 -8.47
N PHE A 126 -5.19 8.40 -7.31
CA PHE A 126 -5.89 7.13 -7.09
C PHE A 126 -7.31 7.11 -7.65
N GLN A 127 -7.90 8.27 -8.01
CA GLN A 127 -9.29 8.40 -8.47
C GLN A 127 -9.68 7.58 -9.71
N GLN A 128 -8.70 7.13 -10.50
CA GLN A 128 -8.90 6.35 -11.72
C GLN A 128 -8.10 5.04 -11.70
N SER A 129 -7.54 4.70 -10.54
CA SER A 129 -6.68 3.54 -10.39
C SER A 129 -7.51 2.26 -10.17
N ARG A 130 -6.99 1.13 -10.63
CA ARG A 130 -7.48 -0.19 -10.23
C ARG A 130 -6.61 -0.71 -9.09
N PHE A 131 -7.23 -1.43 -8.16
CA PHE A 131 -6.57 -1.94 -6.95
C PHE A 131 -6.67 -3.45 -6.84
N TYR A 132 -5.69 -4.06 -6.20
CA TYR A 132 -5.74 -5.44 -5.75
C TYR A 132 -5.04 -5.58 -4.39
N CYS A 133 -5.56 -6.43 -3.51
CA CYS A 133 -5.04 -6.61 -2.17
C CYS A 133 -4.77 -8.08 -1.89
N THR A 134 -3.50 -8.44 -1.71
CA THR A 134 -3.10 -9.83 -1.41
C THR A 134 -3.61 -10.29 -0.04
N MET A 135 -3.82 -9.37 0.90
CA MET A 135 -4.47 -9.66 2.18
C MET A 135 -5.93 -10.12 1.97
N LEU A 136 -6.69 -9.47 1.08
CA LEU A 136 -8.07 -9.92 0.78
C LEU A 136 -8.08 -11.27 0.09
N LYS A 137 -7.16 -11.51 -0.86
CA LYS A 137 -6.95 -12.81 -1.50
C LYS A 137 -6.61 -13.91 -0.48
N SER A 138 -5.85 -13.57 0.57
CA SER A 138 -5.43 -14.55 1.57
C SER A 138 -6.57 -15.26 2.31
N LYS A 139 -7.80 -14.72 2.27
CA LYS A 139 -9.02 -15.38 2.78
C LYS A 139 -9.16 -16.81 2.26
N ASP A 140 -8.76 -17.06 1.02
CA ASP A 140 -8.90 -18.37 0.37
C ASP A 140 -8.00 -19.45 0.97
N TYR A 141 -6.98 -19.06 1.74
CA TYR A 141 -5.99 -19.96 2.35
C TYR A 141 -6.24 -20.21 3.83
N ILE A 142 -7.29 -19.63 4.39
CA ILE A 142 -7.54 -19.70 5.83
C ILE A 142 -8.23 -21.02 6.17
N LEU A 143 -7.57 -21.79 7.04
CA LEU A 143 -8.13 -23.01 7.62
C LEU A 143 -8.74 -22.78 9.02
N ASN A 144 -8.32 -21.72 9.72
CA ASN A 144 -8.76 -21.42 11.08
C ASN A 144 -9.92 -20.40 11.07
N PRO A 145 -11.12 -20.75 11.54
CA PRO A 145 -12.29 -19.87 11.50
C PRO A 145 -12.14 -18.59 12.35
N ASN A 146 -11.18 -18.53 13.28
CA ASN A 146 -10.92 -17.34 14.09
C ASN A 146 -10.01 -16.31 13.39
N VAL A 147 -9.45 -16.65 12.22
CA VAL A 147 -8.58 -15.77 11.44
C VAL A 147 -9.38 -15.29 10.23
N ILE A 148 -9.38 -13.98 9.97
CA ILE A 148 -10.12 -13.40 8.84
C ILE A 148 -9.20 -13.13 7.65
N TYR A 149 -7.92 -12.85 7.92
CA TYR A 149 -6.89 -12.57 6.92
C TYR A 149 -5.53 -13.10 7.39
N LEU A 150 -4.68 -13.54 6.47
CA LEU A 150 -3.27 -13.81 6.75
C LEU A 150 -2.49 -12.49 6.69
N ARG A 151 -1.59 -12.27 7.66
CA ARG A 151 -0.57 -11.21 7.58
C ARG A 151 0.43 -11.55 6.47
N LEU A 152 1.19 -10.56 5.98
CA LEU A 152 2.11 -10.75 4.85
C LEU A 152 3.10 -11.90 5.08
N ASN A 153 3.71 -11.96 6.26
CA ASN A 153 4.62 -13.04 6.61
C ASN A 153 3.94 -14.42 6.64
N GLN A 154 2.66 -14.50 7.03
CA GLN A 154 1.89 -15.74 7.06
C GLN A 154 1.46 -16.17 5.65
N LEU A 155 1.08 -15.21 4.80
CA LEU A 155 0.81 -15.48 3.39
C LEU A 155 2.07 -15.98 2.68
N PHE A 156 3.21 -15.34 2.92
CA PHE A 156 4.49 -15.79 2.39
C PHE A 156 4.83 -17.21 2.85
N GLU A 157 4.70 -17.48 4.15
CA GLU A 157 4.93 -18.82 4.71
C GLU A 157 4.03 -19.89 4.07
N PHE A 158 2.75 -19.57 3.89
CA PHE A 158 1.79 -20.45 3.23
C PHE A 158 2.19 -20.76 1.78
N LEU A 159 2.58 -19.73 1.02
CA LEU A 159 2.91 -19.88 -0.39
C LEU A 159 4.25 -20.60 -0.58
N PHE A 160 5.29 -20.26 0.17
CA PHE A 160 6.65 -20.75 -0.10
C PHE A 160 7.11 -21.88 0.84
N ASN A 161 6.30 -22.25 1.84
CA ASN A 161 6.69 -23.15 2.93
C ASN A 161 8.03 -22.74 3.58
N LYS A 162 8.24 -21.43 3.73
CA LYS A 162 9.47 -20.81 4.25
C LYS A 162 9.11 -19.68 5.20
N LYS A 163 9.79 -19.65 6.35
CA LYS A 163 9.64 -18.55 7.32
C LYS A 163 10.10 -17.23 6.72
N MET A 164 9.33 -16.19 6.97
CA MET A 164 9.67 -14.82 6.65
C MET A 164 9.75 -14.04 7.96
N GLU A 165 10.91 -13.46 8.24
CA GLU A 165 11.03 -12.50 9.33
C GLU A 165 10.29 -11.21 8.97
N ARG A 166 9.59 -10.63 9.94
CA ARG A 166 8.94 -9.34 9.73
C ARG A 166 9.98 -8.25 9.66
N SER A 167 9.96 -7.48 8.57
CA SER A 167 10.88 -6.37 8.42
C SER A 167 10.29 -5.03 8.83
N HIS A 168 8.97 -4.82 8.71
CA HIS A 168 8.33 -3.51 8.95
C HIS A 168 9.10 -2.38 8.27
N ASN A 169 9.35 -2.61 6.99
CA ASN A 169 10.08 -1.73 6.10
C ASN A 169 9.36 -1.79 4.76
N ALA A 170 8.77 -0.65 4.37
CA ALA A 170 7.88 -0.60 3.22
C ALA A 170 8.50 -1.15 1.93
N MET A 171 9.82 -1.03 1.71
CA MET A 171 10.45 -1.57 0.51
C MET A 171 10.49 -3.11 0.54
N ILE A 172 10.82 -3.70 1.69
CA ILE A 172 10.84 -5.15 1.85
C ILE A 172 9.43 -5.70 1.77
N ASP A 173 8.46 -5.05 2.42
CA ASP A 173 7.07 -5.48 2.42
C ASP A 173 6.41 -5.34 1.04
N ALA A 174 6.73 -4.30 0.26
CA ALA A 174 6.35 -4.19 -1.15
C ALA A 174 6.95 -5.31 -2.01
N GLU A 175 8.22 -5.67 -1.79
CA GLU A 175 8.88 -6.77 -2.51
C GLU A 175 8.27 -8.13 -2.16
N MET A 176 7.98 -8.39 -0.88
CA MET A 176 7.34 -9.64 -0.46
C MET A 176 5.91 -9.71 -0.96
N THR A 177 5.19 -8.59 -0.99
CA THR A 177 3.87 -8.51 -1.62
C THR A 177 3.94 -8.87 -3.10
N ALA A 178 4.95 -8.38 -3.83
CA ALA A 178 5.18 -8.74 -5.22
C ALA A 178 5.43 -10.24 -5.39
N LYS A 179 6.30 -10.84 -4.56
CA LYS A 179 6.57 -12.28 -4.57
C LYS A 179 5.30 -13.10 -4.33
N CYS A 180 4.53 -12.76 -3.31
CA CYS A 180 3.26 -13.41 -3.01
C CYS A 180 2.28 -13.30 -4.19
N PHE A 181 2.10 -12.10 -4.74
CA PHE A 181 1.20 -11.90 -5.88
C PHE A 181 1.61 -12.73 -7.11
N PHE A 182 2.90 -12.73 -7.45
CA PHE A 182 3.38 -13.48 -8.61
C PHE A 182 3.26 -14.99 -8.42
N GLU A 183 3.46 -15.50 -7.20
CA GLU A 183 3.25 -16.91 -6.88
C GLU A 183 1.77 -17.31 -6.98
N ILE A 184 0.85 -16.50 -6.43
CA ILE A 184 -0.60 -16.72 -6.58
C ILE A 184 -0.99 -16.70 -8.08
N ARG A 185 -0.42 -15.77 -8.85
CA ARG A 185 -0.62 -15.71 -10.30
C ARG A 185 -0.09 -16.96 -11.02
N LEU A 186 1.09 -17.45 -10.63
CA LEU A 186 1.70 -18.65 -11.20
C LEU A 186 0.84 -19.91 -10.94
N ARG A 187 0.17 -19.97 -9.80
CA ARG A 187 -0.80 -21.04 -9.46
C ARG A 187 -2.11 -20.96 -10.26
N GLY A 188 -2.32 -19.92 -11.05
CA GLY A 188 -3.55 -19.71 -11.81
C GLY A 188 -4.71 -19.21 -10.94
N GLU A 189 -4.43 -18.68 -9.75
CA GLU A 189 -5.44 -18.32 -8.76
C GLU A 189 -5.87 -16.85 -8.82
N ILE A 190 -5.45 -16.11 -9.86
CA ILE A 190 -5.88 -14.73 -10.13
C ILE A 190 -6.66 -14.69 -11.44
N SER A 191 -7.99 -14.78 -11.34
CA SER A 191 -8.90 -14.61 -12.48
C SER A 191 -9.31 -13.15 -12.67
N GLU A 192 -9.88 -12.79 -13.83
CA GLU A 192 -10.41 -11.42 -14.03
C GLU A 192 -11.61 -11.14 -13.12
N ASP A 193 -12.46 -12.14 -12.84
CA ASP A 193 -13.55 -12.02 -11.87
C ASP A 193 -13.03 -11.72 -10.45
N GLU A 194 -11.94 -12.36 -10.06
CA GLU A 194 -11.30 -12.09 -8.78
C GLU A 194 -10.71 -10.68 -8.72
N LEU A 195 -9.99 -10.25 -9.77
CA LEU A 195 -9.47 -8.89 -9.88
C LEU A 195 -10.59 -7.86 -9.74
N GLN A 196 -11.75 -8.09 -10.37
CA GLN A 196 -12.91 -7.21 -10.26
C GLN A 196 -13.52 -7.22 -8.85
N LYS A 197 -13.73 -8.40 -8.27
CA LYS A 197 -14.28 -8.56 -6.92
C LYS A 197 -13.43 -7.86 -5.87
N ILE A 198 -12.12 -8.10 -5.86
CA ILE A 198 -11.19 -7.49 -4.90
C ILE A 198 -11.10 -5.98 -5.12
N HIS A 199 -11.04 -5.52 -6.37
CA HIS A 199 -11.06 -4.09 -6.67
C HIS A 199 -12.32 -3.41 -6.11
N HIS A 200 -13.49 -4.01 -6.34
CA HIS A 200 -14.76 -3.47 -5.85
C HIS A 200 -14.85 -3.45 -4.31
N GLU A 201 -14.35 -4.50 -3.63
CA GLU A 201 -14.28 -4.51 -2.16
C GLU A 201 -13.42 -3.35 -1.62
N ILE A 202 -12.31 -3.03 -2.29
CA ILE A 202 -11.45 -1.88 -1.92
C ILE A 202 -12.17 -0.57 -2.24
N GLU A 203 -12.72 -0.42 -3.44
CA GLU A 203 -13.41 0.78 -3.89
C GLU A 203 -14.56 1.19 -2.94
N CYS A 204 -15.38 0.24 -2.51
CA CYS A 204 -16.46 0.47 -1.55
C CYS A 204 -15.98 1.04 -0.20
N LYS A 205 -14.74 0.74 0.19
CA LYS A 205 -14.14 1.26 1.44
C LYS A 205 -13.40 2.57 1.22
N LEU A 206 -12.90 2.81 0.01
CA LEU A 206 -12.34 4.08 -0.44
C LEU A 206 -13.48 5.04 -0.86
N LYS A 207 -14.24 5.53 0.13
CA LYS A 207 -15.45 6.39 -0.02
C LYS A 207 -15.31 7.62 -0.94
N PHE A 208 -14.10 7.97 -1.36
CA PHE A 208 -13.85 9.08 -2.27
C PHE A 208 -13.83 8.68 -3.75
N LEU A 209 -13.70 7.39 -4.06
CA LEU A 209 -13.80 6.88 -5.44
C LEU A 209 -15.25 6.84 -5.92
N THR A 210 -16.18 6.65 -4.99
CA THR A 210 -17.62 6.53 -5.27
C THR A 210 -18.35 7.87 -5.50
N ASN A 211 -17.69 9.01 -5.25
CA ASN A 211 -18.28 10.34 -5.45
C ASN A 211 -18.35 10.81 -6.93
N LYS A 212 -18.10 9.91 -7.90
CA LYS A 212 -18.28 10.19 -9.33
C LYS A 212 -19.73 10.11 -9.84
N MET A 213 -20.72 9.94 -8.96
CA MET A 213 -22.14 9.81 -9.32
C MET A 213 -23.05 10.84 -8.64
N LYS A 214 -22.62 12.10 -8.51
CA LYS A 214 -23.55 13.23 -8.33
C LYS A 214 -23.13 14.41 -9.18
#